data_AF-A0A847LPZ1-F1
#
_entry.id   AF-A0A847LPZ1-F1
#
_cell.length_a   1.000
_cell.length_b   1.000
_cell.length_c   1.000
_cell.angle_alpha   90.00
_cell.angle_beta   90.00
_cell.angle_gamma   90.00
#
_symmetry.space_group_name_H-M   'P 1'
#
loop_
_entity.id
_entity.type
_entity.pdbx_description
1 polymer ?
#
loop_
_entity_poly.entity_id
_entity_poly.type
_entity_poly.pdbx_seq_one_letter_code
_entity_poly.pdbx_strand_id
1 'polypeptide(L)'
;MKQHFVYNIPGYQDREAMKQEAWPVYRDTTKTVEVRAAALLRIAEAHYWRAIEELDARGRAYQKKVLGKRLPARGDLPFRIYVNHWLAANPHLVAPEIMTYLLEQEGCQPEENPYMPHGATGYYLEGTGRPARK
;
A
#
# COMPACT_ATOMS: atom_id res chain seq x y z
N MET A 1 -21.60 -22.16 -4.36
CA MET A 1 -20.86 -21.86 -3.11
C MET A 1 -19.87 -20.74 -3.41
N LYS A 2 -19.98 -19.59 -2.76
CA LYS A 2 -18.95 -18.54 -2.86
C LYS A 2 -17.81 -18.97 -1.93
N GLN A 3 -16.67 -19.35 -2.50
CA GLN A 3 -15.45 -19.55 -1.70
C GLN A 3 -15.10 -18.19 -1.09
N HIS A 4 -15.30 -18.09 0.22
CA HIS A 4 -14.74 -17.00 1.00
C HIS A 4 -13.25 -17.28 1.09
N PHE A 5 -12.44 -16.63 0.26
CA PHE A 5 -11.00 -16.57 0.47
C PHE A 5 -10.79 -15.80 1.78
N VAL A 6 -10.56 -16.54 2.86
CA VAL A 6 -10.05 -15.95 4.09
C VAL A 6 -8.58 -15.70 3.81
N TYR A 7 -8.23 -14.49 3.39
CA TYR A 7 -6.84 -14.08 3.33
C TYR A 7 -6.24 -14.26 4.73
N ASN A 8 -5.20 -15.08 4.83
CA ASN A 8 -4.43 -15.18 6.06
C ASN A 8 -3.59 -13.90 6.15
N ILE A 9 -4.17 -12.85 6.75
CA ILE A 9 -3.51 -11.56 6.90
C ILE A 9 -2.23 -11.80 7.73
N PRO A 10 -1.03 -11.50 7.20
CA PRO A 10 0.22 -11.74 7.94
C PRO A 10 0.20 -10.99 9.27
N GLY A 11 0.76 -11.54 10.33
CA GLY A 11 0.83 -10.86 11.61
C GLY A 11 1.74 -9.63 11.56
N TYR A 12 1.69 -8.78 12.59
CA TYR A 12 2.60 -7.64 12.70
C TYR A 12 4.07 -8.05 12.53
N GLN A 13 4.49 -9.11 13.23
CA GLN A 13 5.87 -9.61 13.17
C GLN A 13 6.26 -10.06 11.76
N ASP A 14 5.38 -10.74 11.04
CA ASP A 14 5.64 -11.18 9.67
C ASP A 14 5.85 -9.99 8.72
N ARG A 15 5.05 -8.94 8.87
CA ARG A 15 5.17 -7.71 8.07
C ARG A 15 6.44 -6.94 8.40
N GLU A 16 6.85 -6.90 9.66
CA GLU A 16 8.13 -6.31 10.05
C GLU A 16 9.29 -7.12 9.48
N ALA A 17 9.23 -8.46 9.53
CA ALA A 17 10.24 -9.34 8.91
C ALA A 17 10.34 -9.10 7.39
N MET A 18 9.19 -9.03 6.69
CA MET A 18 9.16 -8.69 5.26
C MET A 18 9.90 -7.39 4.93
N LYS A 19 9.70 -6.35 5.75
CA LYS A 19 10.42 -5.07 5.57
C LYS A 19 11.90 -5.22 5.88
N GLN A 20 12.25 -5.89 6.97
CA GLN A 20 13.64 -6.10 7.38
C GLN A 20 14.44 -6.85 6.32
N GLU A 21 13.82 -7.81 5.63
CA GLU A 21 14.43 -8.57 4.54
C GLU A 21 14.51 -7.74 3.24
N ALA A 22 13.47 -6.98 2.91
CA ALA A 22 13.38 -6.27 1.64
C ALA A 22 14.18 -4.96 1.60
N TRP A 23 14.29 -4.23 2.72
CA TRP A 23 15.03 -2.95 2.76
C TRP A 23 16.50 -3.07 2.35
N PRO A 24 17.28 -4.06 2.84
CA PRO A 24 18.65 -4.27 2.39
C PRO A 24 18.75 -4.57 0.89
N VAL A 25 17.84 -5.39 0.36
CA VAL A 25 17.80 -5.73 -1.06
C VAL A 25 17.51 -4.50 -1.92
N TYR A 26 16.56 -3.66 -1.51
CA TYR A 26 16.22 -2.42 -2.20
C TYR A 26 17.40 -1.43 -2.25
N ARG A 27 18.14 -1.31 -1.13
CA ARG A 27 19.24 -0.35 -0.97
C ARG A 27 20.56 -0.81 -1.61
N ASP A 28 20.69 -2.09 -1.94
CA ASP A 28 21.88 -2.66 -2.55
C ASP A 28 21.98 -2.26 -4.03
N THR A 29 22.79 -1.25 -4.34
CA THR A 29 23.01 -0.73 -5.69
C THR A 29 23.76 -1.70 -6.61
N THR A 30 24.27 -2.82 -6.09
CA THR A 30 24.87 -3.88 -6.93
C THR A 30 23.81 -4.79 -7.55
N LYS A 31 22.57 -4.74 -7.07
CA LYS A 31 21.44 -5.49 -7.62
C LYS A 31 20.82 -4.79 -8.81
N THR A 32 20.20 -5.58 -9.68
CA THR A 32 19.49 -5.06 -10.85
C THR A 32 18.26 -4.25 -10.46
N VAL A 33 17.80 -3.41 -11.38
CA VAL A 33 16.60 -2.57 -11.21
C VAL A 33 15.38 -3.42 -10.90
N GLU A 34 15.21 -4.56 -11.57
CA GLU A 34 14.11 -5.52 -11.39
C GLU A 34 14.09 -6.06 -9.96
N VAL A 35 15.24 -6.49 -9.43
CA VAL A 35 15.35 -7.06 -8.09
C VAL A 35 15.06 -6.00 -7.02
N ARG A 36 15.57 -4.79 -7.21
CA ARG A 36 15.30 -3.66 -6.31
C ARG A 36 13.83 -3.23 -6.39
N ALA A 37 13.21 -3.24 -7.57
CA ALA A 37 11.79 -2.94 -7.75
C ALA A 37 10.90 -3.98 -7.07
N ALA A 38 11.21 -5.27 -7.21
CA ALA A 38 10.50 -6.35 -6.51
C ALA A 38 10.62 -6.20 -4.98
N ALA A 39 11.79 -5.85 -4.46
CA ALA A 39 11.97 -5.56 -3.04
C ALA A 39 11.15 -4.35 -2.58
N LEU A 40 11.06 -3.29 -3.39
CA LEU A 40 10.21 -2.12 -3.10
C LEU A 40 8.73 -2.49 -3.05
N LEU A 41 8.25 -3.32 -3.98
CA LEU A 41 6.87 -3.82 -3.96
C LEU A 41 6.61 -4.69 -2.73
N ARG A 42 7.59 -5.47 -2.27
CA ARG A 42 7.48 -6.26 -1.03
C ARG A 42 7.39 -5.37 0.22
N ILE A 43 8.10 -4.25 0.24
CA ILE A 43 7.96 -3.23 1.29
C ILE A 43 6.55 -2.64 1.25
N ALA A 44 6.08 -2.20 0.07
CA ALA A 44 4.73 -1.67 -0.08
C ALA A 44 3.65 -2.69 0.34
N GLU A 45 3.85 -3.97 0.07
CA GLU A 45 2.96 -5.05 0.52
C GLU A 45 2.89 -5.18 2.06
N ALA A 46 4.02 -5.04 2.75
CA ALA A 46 3.99 -5.04 4.22
C ALA A 46 3.15 -3.88 4.78
N HIS A 47 3.21 -2.70 4.15
CA HIS A 47 2.39 -1.55 4.53
C HIS A 47 0.93 -1.72 4.10
N TYR A 48 0.67 -2.36 2.96
CA TYR A 48 -0.67 -2.65 2.45
C TYR A 48 -1.51 -3.42 3.47
N TRP A 49 -0.96 -4.48 4.07
CA TRP A 49 -1.70 -5.28 5.06
C TRP A 49 -2.09 -4.48 6.29
N ARG A 50 -1.24 -3.55 6.73
CA ARG A 50 -1.58 -2.61 7.80
C ARG A 50 -2.70 -1.65 7.39
N ALA A 51 -2.65 -1.12 6.17
CA ALA A 51 -3.69 -0.25 5.66
C ALA A 51 -5.05 -0.98 5.54
N ILE A 52 -5.05 -2.26 5.18
CA ILE A 52 -6.25 -3.11 5.20
C ILE A 52 -6.85 -3.19 6.60
N GLU A 53 -6.05 -3.46 7.64
CA GLU A 53 -6.55 -3.52 9.02
C GLU A 53 -7.11 -2.18 9.49
N GLU A 54 -6.42 -1.08 9.17
CA GLU A 54 -6.88 0.27 9.51
C GLU A 54 -8.19 0.61 8.80
N LEU A 55 -8.37 0.17 7.55
CA LEU A 55 -9.62 0.32 6.79
C LEU A 55 -10.74 -0.56 7.36
N ASP A 56 -10.43 -1.81 7.71
CA ASP A 56 -11.38 -2.76 8.31
C ASP A 56 -11.86 -2.29 9.69
N ALA A 57 -11.03 -1.57 10.44
CA ALA A 57 -11.41 -0.91 11.69
C ALA A 57 -12.35 0.29 11.49
N ARG A 58 -12.51 0.81 10.27
CA ARG A 58 -13.47 1.89 9.98
C ARG A 58 -14.89 1.38 9.84
N GLY A 59 -15.87 2.27 10.04
CA GLY A 59 -17.27 1.94 9.77
C GLY A 59 -17.53 1.62 8.29
N ARG A 60 -18.51 0.74 8.02
CA ARG A 60 -18.88 0.30 6.65
C ARG A 60 -19.13 1.44 5.67
N ALA A 61 -19.65 2.57 6.13
CA ALA A 61 -19.90 3.74 5.29
C ALA A 61 -18.58 4.31 4.72
N TYR A 62 -17.51 4.33 5.51
CA TYR A 62 -16.19 4.77 5.07
C TYR A 62 -15.55 3.77 4.11
N GLN A 63 -15.61 2.47 4.45
CA GLN A 63 -15.11 1.41 3.57
C GLN A 63 -15.76 1.45 2.18
N LYS A 64 -17.08 1.69 2.10
CA LYS A 64 -17.79 1.89 0.81
C LYS A 64 -17.32 3.10 0.01
N LYS A 65 -16.88 4.17 0.66
CA LYS A 65 -16.33 5.35 -0.03
C LYS A 65 -14.98 5.01 -0.65
N VAL A 66 -14.11 4.37 0.13
CA VAL A 66 -12.75 3.97 -0.28
C VAL A 66 -12.76 2.91 -1.39
N LEU A 67 -13.55 1.85 -1.22
CA LEU A 67 -13.59 0.68 -2.11
C LEU A 67 -14.65 0.80 -3.22
N GLY A 68 -15.52 1.81 -3.14
CA GLY A 68 -16.65 2.00 -4.06
C GLY A 68 -17.81 1.02 -3.82
N LYS A 69 -18.66 0.85 -4.85
CA LYS A 69 -19.85 -0.05 -4.79
C LYS A 69 -19.48 -1.52 -4.64
N ARG A 70 -18.23 -1.89 -4.93
CA ARG A 70 -17.69 -3.21 -4.67
C ARG A 70 -17.13 -3.16 -3.26
N LEU A 71 -17.94 -3.51 -2.27
CA LEU A 71 -17.41 -4.06 -1.02
C LEU A 71 -17.16 -5.55 -1.30
N PRO A 72 -15.96 -5.98 -1.71
CA PRO A 72 -15.59 -7.37 -1.57
C PRO A 72 -15.68 -7.74 -0.07
N ALA A 73 -16.02 -8.99 0.20
CA ALA A 73 -16.16 -9.46 1.57
C ALA A 73 -14.78 -9.45 2.25
N ARG A 74 -14.49 -8.44 3.09
CA ARG A 74 -13.25 -8.23 3.87
C ARG A 74 -11.95 -8.34 3.05
N GLY A 75 -11.19 -7.25 2.96
CA GLY A 75 -9.75 -7.36 2.69
C GLY A 75 -9.23 -7.07 1.27
N ASP A 76 -10.05 -6.64 0.31
CA ASP A 76 -9.53 -6.31 -1.03
C ASP A 76 -9.61 -4.81 -1.33
N LEU A 77 -8.79 -4.00 -0.65
CA LEU A 77 -8.26 -2.80 -1.33
C LEU A 77 -7.38 -3.36 -2.45
N PRO A 78 -7.62 -3.07 -3.74
CA PRO A 78 -6.76 -3.61 -4.77
C PRO A 78 -5.31 -3.20 -4.51
N PHE A 79 -4.42 -4.17 -4.34
CA PHE A 79 -3.01 -3.92 -4.00
C PHE A 79 -2.38 -2.87 -4.93
N ARG A 80 -2.73 -2.89 -6.23
CA ARG A 80 -2.29 -1.88 -7.20
C ARG A 80 -2.71 -0.46 -6.84
N ILE A 81 -3.96 -0.25 -6.40
CA ILE A 81 -4.44 1.08 -5.97
C ILE A 81 -3.64 1.55 -4.74
N TYR A 82 -3.39 0.64 -3.80
CA TYR A 82 -2.57 0.94 -2.64
C TYR A 82 -1.13 1.32 -3.04
N VAL A 83 -0.49 0.51 -3.87
CA VAL A 83 0.90 0.73 -4.33
C VAL A 83 1.02 2.06 -5.05
N ASN A 84 0.08 2.39 -5.94
CA ASN A 84 0.06 3.67 -6.64
C ASN A 84 0.03 4.85 -5.65
N HIS A 85 -0.82 4.78 -4.63
CA HIS A 85 -0.86 5.79 -3.59
C HIS A 85 0.42 5.82 -2.74
N TRP A 86 0.93 4.66 -2.35
CA TRP A 86 2.15 4.55 -1.57
C TRP A 86 3.36 5.16 -2.30
N LEU A 87 3.47 4.94 -3.60
CA LEU A 87 4.49 5.54 -4.46
C LEU A 87 4.32 7.06 -4.54
N ALA A 88 3.10 7.55 -4.69
CA ALA A 88 2.80 8.99 -4.70
C ALA A 88 3.11 9.67 -3.35
N ALA A 89 2.89 8.96 -2.23
CA ALA A 89 3.19 9.45 -0.88
C ALA A 89 4.68 9.41 -0.51
N ASN A 90 5.47 8.55 -1.16
CA ASN A 90 6.88 8.33 -0.84
C ASN A 90 7.83 8.59 -2.03
N PRO A 91 7.71 9.71 -2.77
CA PRO A 91 8.50 9.92 -3.98
C PRO A 91 10.01 9.99 -3.69
N HIS A 92 10.38 10.45 -2.50
CA HIS A 92 11.76 10.55 -2.03
C HIS A 92 12.40 9.19 -1.66
N LEU A 93 11.58 8.14 -1.48
CA LEU A 93 12.07 6.79 -1.18
C LEU A 93 12.26 5.95 -2.44
N VAL A 94 11.93 6.47 -3.63
CA VAL A 94 11.99 5.71 -4.88
C VAL A 94 13.05 6.31 -5.79
N ALA A 95 14.14 5.57 -5.99
CA ALA A 95 15.17 5.93 -6.96
C ALA A 95 14.57 6.06 -8.39
N PRO A 96 14.98 7.06 -9.20
CA PRO A 96 14.36 7.33 -10.50
C PRO A 96 14.31 6.13 -11.45
N GLU A 97 15.38 5.35 -11.51
CA GLU A 97 15.47 4.15 -12.36
C GLU A 97 14.46 3.07 -11.96
N ILE A 98 14.15 2.97 -10.66
CA ILE A 98 13.14 2.06 -10.13
C ILE A 98 11.74 2.57 -10.47
N MET A 99 11.51 3.88 -10.35
CA MET A 99 10.23 4.48 -10.73
C MET A 99 9.91 4.25 -12.20
N THR A 100 10.87 4.50 -13.10
CA THR A 100 10.70 4.23 -14.55
C THR A 100 10.34 2.77 -14.80
N TYR A 101 11.06 1.83 -14.18
CA TYR A 101 10.75 0.41 -14.31
C TYR A 101 9.34 0.06 -13.85
N LEU A 102 8.92 0.59 -12.69
CA LEU A 102 7.57 0.34 -12.16
C LEU A 102 6.47 0.91 -13.06
N LEU A 103 6.70 2.06 -13.69
CA LEU A 103 5.75 2.67 -14.64
C LEU A 103 5.63 1.82 -15.92
N GLU A 104 6.76 1.45 -16.51
CA GLU A 104 6.82 0.84 -17.83
C GLU A 104 6.53 -0.66 -17.81
N GLN A 105 7.07 -1.39 -16.83
CA GLN A 105 7.02 -2.85 -16.79
C GLN A 105 5.95 -3.39 -15.86
N GLU A 106 5.71 -2.72 -14.73
CA GLU A 106 4.72 -3.16 -13.73
C GLU A 106 3.35 -2.45 -13.87
N GLY A 107 3.25 -1.45 -14.75
CA GLY A 107 2.03 -0.68 -14.97
C GLY A 107 1.57 0.10 -13.73
N CYS A 108 2.49 0.43 -12.82
CA CYS A 108 2.19 1.34 -11.71
C CYS A 108 1.91 2.74 -12.25
N GLN A 109 1.03 3.47 -11.58
CA GLN A 109 0.68 4.86 -11.90
C GLN A 109 0.57 5.62 -10.58
N PRO A 110 1.65 6.25 -10.08
CA PRO A 110 1.62 6.97 -8.82
C PRO A 110 0.50 8.01 -8.82
N GLU A 111 -0.49 7.79 -7.96
CA GLU A 111 -1.70 8.60 -7.89
C GLU A 111 -2.19 8.64 -6.43
N GLU A 112 -2.58 9.81 -5.95
CA GLU A 112 -3.13 9.94 -4.61
C GLU A 112 -4.51 9.31 -4.49
N ASN A 113 -4.72 8.51 -3.44
CA ASN A 113 -6.05 8.05 -3.08
C ASN A 113 -6.77 9.20 -2.35
N PRO A 114 -7.91 9.72 -2.86
CA PRO A 114 -8.61 10.86 -2.25
C PRO A 114 -9.20 10.56 -0.87
N TYR A 115 -9.20 9.29 -0.45
CA TYR A 115 -9.68 8.84 0.86
C TYR A 115 -8.54 8.48 1.82
N MET A 116 -7.29 8.74 1.45
CA MET A 116 -6.16 8.76 2.37
C MET A 116 -5.64 10.20 2.50
N PRO A 117 -5.15 10.61 3.68
CA PRO A 117 -4.49 11.90 3.81
C PRO A 117 -3.28 12.02 2.87
N HIS A 118 -3.00 13.22 2.38
CA HIS A 118 -1.82 13.49 1.55
C HIS A 118 -0.54 13.04 2.28
N GLY A 119 0.31 12.27 1.58
CA GLY A 119 1.55 11.72 2.14
C GLY A 119 1.37 10.57 3.15
N ALA A 120 0.13 10.14 3.42
CA ALA A 120 -0.10 8.99 4.28
C ALA A 120 0.14 7.67 3.54
N THR A 121 0.46 6.61 4.28
CA THR A 121 0.54 5.24 3.74
C THR A 121 -0.51 4.31 4.36
N GLY A 122 -1.52 4.87 5.03
CA GLY A 122 -2.51 4.15 5.80
C GLY A 122 -3.75 4.99 6.09
N TYR A 123 -4.82 4.34 6.56
CA TYR A 123 -6.12 4.95 6.83
C TYR A 123 -6.26 5.32 8.31
N TYR A 124 -5.34 6.14 8.84
CA TYR A 124 -5.31 6.59 10.24
C TYR A 124 -6.69 6.98 10.77
N LEU A 125 -7.16 6.33 11.84
CA LEU A 125 -8.43 6.67 12.53
C LEU A 125 -8.59 8.18 12.68
N GLU A 126 -9.50 8.77 11.91
CA GLU A 126 -9.91 10.17 12.07
C GLU A 126 -10.68 10.28 13.38
N GLY A 127 -9.94 10.65 14.42
CA GLY A 127 -10.43 11.05 15.74
C GLY A 127 -9.50 12.04 16.45
N THR A 128 -8.38 12.46 15.85
CA THR A 128 -7.38 13.33 16.52
C THR A 128 -6.79 14.46 15.68
N GLY A 129 -7.26 14.73 14.45
CA GLY A 129 -6.70 15.80 13.62
C GLY A 129 -7.76 16.52 12.81
N ARG A 130 -7.81 17.85 12.94
CA ARG A 130 -8.80 18.75 12.33
C ARG A 130 -8.93 18.54 10.81
N PRO A 131 -10.11 18.82 10.22
CA PRO A 131 -10.27 18.81 8.77
C PRO A 131 -9.22 19.72 8.13
N ALA A 132 -8.59 19.23 7.06
CA ALA A 132 -7.78 20.05 6.17
C ALA A 132 -8.65 21.22 5.71
N ARG A 133 -8.38 22.39 6.28
CA ARG A 133 -9.01 23.64 5.88
C ARG A 133 -8.58 23.90 4.43
N LYS A 134 -9.55 23.95 3.52
CA LYS A 134 -9.44 24.85 2.38
C LYS A 134 -9.71 26.27 2.87
#